data_AF-A0A660ZEL4-F1
#
_entry.id   AF-A0A660ZEL4-F1
#
_cell.length_a   1.000
_cell.length_b   1.000
_cell.length_c   1.000
_cell.angle_alpha   90.00
_cell.angle_beta   90.00
_cell.angle_gamma   90.00
#
_symmetry.space_group_name_H-M   'P 1'
#
loop_
_entity.id
_entity.type
_entity.pdbx_description
1 polymer ?
#
loop_
_entity_poly.entity_id
_entity_poly.type
_entity_poly.pdbx_seq_one_letter_code
_entity_poly.pdbx_strand_id
1 'polypeptide(L)' 'MKKTLFIIEDDREFLKTLASRLEKAGFEIHQVWDLDLAEMIIRSRKADAVLLDRVLNGKPVTTEQIKGVIPDDIPVVM' A
#
# COMPACT_ATOMS: atom_id res chain seq x y z
N MET A 1 -19.43 4.22 -3.96
CA MET A 1 -18.53 3.30 -3.24
C MET A 1 -17.31 4.08 -2.78
N LYS A 2 -16.78 3.80 -1.58
CA LYS A 2 -15.49 4.35 -1.17
C LYS A 2 -14.39 3.70 -2.02
N LYS A 3 -13.32 4.46 -2.31
CA LYS A 3 -12.14 3.95 -3.01
C LYS A 3 -11.23 3.23 -2.02
N THR A 4 -10.73 2.06 -2.38
CA THR A 4 -9.91 1.21 -1.53
C THR A 4 -8.43 1.46 -1.82
N LEU A 5 -7.71 2.02 -0.85
CA LEU A 5 -6.28 2.29 -0.94
C LEU A 5 -5.51 1.34 -0.03
N PHE A 6 -4.46 0.75 -0.57
CA PHE A 6 -3.48 -0.02 0.17
C PHE A 6 -2.28 0.85 0.50
N ILE A 7 -1.82 0.84 1.74
CA ILE A 7 -0.61 1.56 2.14
C ILE A 7 0.43 0.52 2.58
N ILE A 8 1.61 0.56 1.96
CA ILE A 8 2.75 -0.31 2.27
C ILE A 8 3.85 0.52 2.92
N GLU A 9 4.05 0.35 4.23
CA GLU A 9 4.90 1.20 5.08
C GLU A 9 5.34 0.42 6.33
N ASP A 10 6.64 0.41 6.66
CA ASP A 10 7.16 -0.29 7.83
C ASP A 10 7.12 0.54 9.12
N ASP A 11 7.07 1.87 9.04
CA ASP A 11 6.80 2.74 10.20
C ASP A 11 5.31 2.69 10.57
N ARG A 12 5.01 1.88 11.59
CA ARG A 12 3.65 1.68 12.10
C ARG A 12 2.99 2.94 12.65
N GLU A 13 3.74 3.89 13.19
CA GLU A 13 3.16 5.12 13.76
C GLU A 13 2.82 6.11 12.65
N PHE A 14 3.69 6.21 11.65
CA PHE A 14 3.40 6.97 10.44
C PHE A 14 2.20 6.38 9.68
N LEU A 15 2.19 5.06 9.46
CA LEU A 15 1.13 4.32 8.79
C LEU A 15 -0.25 4.56 9.43
N LYS A 16 -0.36 4.47 10.77
CA LYS A 16 -1.60 4.77 11.50
C LYS A 16 -2.06 6.21 11.29
N THR A 17 -1.13 7.15 11.37
CA THR A 17 -1.41 8.59 11.22
C THR A 17 -1.92 8.90 9.82
N LEU A 18 -1.26 8.34 8.80
CA LEU A 18 -1.61 8.50 7.40
C LEU A 18 -2.95 7.84 7.07
N ALA A 19 -3.16 6.61 7.52
CA ALA A 19 -4.43 5.90 7.39
C ALA A 19 -5.60 6.73 7.95
N SER A 20 -5.47 7.24 9.18
CA SER A 20 -6.51 8.07 9.80
C SER A 20 -6.87 9.32 8.97
N ARG A 21 -5.87 9.95 8.33
CA ARG A 21 -6.10 11.12 7.46
C ARG A 21 -6.84 10.74 6.19
N LEU A 22 -6.47 9.64 5.55
CA LEU A 22 -7.07 9.20 4.29
C LEU A 22 -8.46 8.60 4.50
N GLU A 23 -8.70 7.91 5.61
CA GLU A 23 -10.04 7.48 6.02
C GLU A 23 -10.99 8.66 6.20
N LYS A 24 -10.52 9.75 6.84
CA LYS A 24 -11.28 11.01 6.96
C LYS A 24 -11.53 11.68 5.62
N ALA A 25 -10.64 11.48 4.64
CA ALA A 25 -10.84 11.92 3.26
C ALA A 25 -11.80 11.02 2.45
N GLY A 26 -12.31 9.93 3.05
CA GLY A 26 -13.36 9.10 2.46
C GLY A 26 -12.87 7.79 1.82
N PHE A 27 -11.58 7.46 1.95
CA PHE A 27 -11.03 6.19 1.46
C PHE A 27 -11.30 5.04 2.44
N GLU A 28 -11.33 3.81 1.93
CA GLU A 28 -11.16 2.59 2.71
C GLU A 28 -9.68 2.23 2.70
N ILE A 29 -9.04 2.15 3.87
CA ILE A 29 -7.60 1.94 3.98
C ILE A 29 -7.29 0.51 4.43
N HIS A 30 -6.43 -0.17 3.68
CA HIS A 30 -5.79 -1.41 4.11
C HIS A 30 -4.32 -1.13 4.38
N GLN A 31 -3.91 -1.35 5.63
CA GLN A 31 -2.56 -1.14 6.10
C GLN A 31 -1.75 -2.44 5.90
N VAL A 32 -0.59 -2.32 5.27
CA VAL A 32 0.33 -3.42 5.03
C VAL A 32 1.73 -2.96 5.42
N TRP A 33 2.47 -3.79 6.16
CA TRP A 33 3.81 -3.45 6.68
C TRP A 33 4.92 -4.25 6.01
N ASP A 34 4.57 -5.06 5.01
CA ASP A 34 5.49 -5.96 4.33
C ASP A 34 5.01 -6.18 2.88
N LEU A 35 5.93 -6.07 1.92
CA LEU A 35 5.67 -6.36 0.51
C LEU A 35 5.22 -7.80 0.29
N ASP A 36 5.76 -8.76 1.04
CA ASP A 36 5.43 -10.18 0.89
C ASP A 36 3.97 -10.46 1.28
N LEU A 37 3.45 -9.73 2.26
CA LEU A 37 2.03 -9.80 2.64
C LEU A 37 1.13 -9.05 1.67
N ALA A 38 1.66 -8.06 0.95
CA ALA A 38 0.88 -7.18 0.11
C ALA A 38 0.25 -7.92 -1.08
N GLU A 39 0.96 -8.85 -1.74
CA GLU A 39 0.46 -9.51 -2.95
C GLU A 39 -0.88 -10.22 -2.69
N MET A 40 -0.92 -11.05 -1.65
CA MET A 40 -2.10 -11.86 -1.32
C MET A 40 -3.32 -10.98 -0.98
N ILE A 41 -3.08 -9.87 -0.29
CA ILE A 41 -4.15 -9.00 0.19
C ILE A 41 -4.64 -8.07 -0.94
N ILE A 42 -3.74 -7.50 -1.73
CA ILE A 42 -4.08 -6.60 -2.85
C ILE A 42 -4.96 -7.34 -3.87
N ARG A 43 -4.59 -8.57 -4.24
CA ARG A 43 -5.37 -9.37 -5.19
C ARG A 43 -6.75 -9.75 -4.66
N SER A 44 -6.87 -10.06 -3.37
CA SER A 44 -8.14 -10.52 -2.78
C SER A 44 -9.13 -9.39 -2.47
N ARG A 45 -8.66 -8.15 -2.30
CA ARG A 45 -9.46 -7.01 -1.83
C ARG A 45 -9.77 -5.95 -2.89
N LYS A 46 -9.33 -6.13 -4.15
CA LYS A 46 -9.55 -5.19 -5.27
C LYS A 46 -9.12 -3.75 -4.94
N ALA A 47 -7.82 -3.55 -4.72
CA ALA A 47 -7.29 -2.20 -4.51
C ALA A 47 -7.54 -1.29 -5.72
N ASP A 48 -7.98 -0.06 -5.49
CA ASP A 48 -8.07 0.99 -6.51
C ASP A 48 -6.72 1.68 -6.76
N ALA A 49 -5.84 1.67 -5.75
CA ALA A 49 -4.46 2.16 -5.82
C ALA A 49 -3.63 1.59 -4.67
N VAL A 50 -2.30 1.69 -4.80
CA VAL A 50 -1.33 1.42 -3.74
C VAL A 50 -0.51 2.68 -3.47
N LEU A 51 -0.36 3.05 -2.21
CA LEU A 51 0.62 4.00 -1.73
C LEU A 51 1.78 3.21 -1.11
N LEU A 52 2.97 3.34 -1.68
CA LEU A 52 4.13 2.54 -1.35
C LEU A 52 5.27 3.43 -0.89
N ASP A 53 5.82 3.21 0.31
CA ASP A 53 7.08 3.87 0.66
C ASP A 53 8.22 3.37 -0.23
N ARG A 54 9.09 4.30 -0.62
CA ARG A 54 10.26 4.05 -1.47
C ARG A 54 11.33 3.25 -0.74
N VAL A 55 11.31 3.26 0.59
CA VAL A 55 12.22 2.52 1.44
C VAL A 55 11.39 1.70 2.42
N LEU A 56 11.63 0.39 2.46
CA LEU A 56 11.01 -0.49 3.45
C LEU A 56 12.10 -1.26 4.17
N ASN A 57 12.01 -1.37 5.50
CA ASN A 57 12.98 -2.06 6.34
C ASN A 57 14.43 -1.57 6.08
N GLY A 58 14.58 -0.26 5.85
CA GLY A 58 15.86 0.39 5.55
C GLY A 58 16.46 0.09 4.17
N LYS A 59 15.69 -0.50 3.24
CA LYS A 59 16.14 -0.81 1.88
C LYS A 59 15.23 -0.16 0.83
N PRO A 60 15.80 0.39 -0.26
CA PRO A 60 14.99 0.88 -1.38
C PRO A 60 14.15 -0.26 -1.98
N VAL A 61 12.88 0.03 -2.27
CA VAL A 61 12.01 -0.89 -3.01
C VAL A 61 12.32 -0.78 -4.50
N THR A 62 12.56 -1.93 -5.15
CA THR A 62 12.89 -1.97 -6.58
C THR A 62 11.65 -2.14 -7.46
N THR A 63 11.78 -1.78 -8.74
CA THR A 63 10.73 -1.98 -9.74
C THR A 63 10.37 -3.45 -9.93
N GLU A 64 11.33 -4.35 -9.77
CA GLU A 64 11.12 -5.80 -9.87
C GLU A 64 10.26 -6.30 -8.70
N GLN A 65 10.51 -5.80 -7.49
CA GLN A 65 9.68 -6.11 -6.32
C GLN A 65 8.25 -5.59 -6.51
N ILE A 66 8.09 -4.36 -7.00
CA ILE A 66 6.77 -3.77 -7.29
C ILE A 66 6.00 -4.66 -8.28
N LYS A 67 6.59 -5.01 -9.42
CA LYS A 67 5.94 -5.85 -10.45
C LYS A 67 5.65 -7.28 -9.99
N GLY A 68 6.46 -7.80 -9.07
CA GLY A 68 6.24 -9.13 -8.48
C GLY A 68 5.03 -9.18 -7.54
N VAL A 69 4.71 -8.06 -6.90
CA VAL A 69 3.73 -8.00 -5.80
C VAL A 69 2.44 -7.29 -6.21
N ILE A 70 2.55 -6.19 -6.95
CA ILE A 70 1.45 -5.30 -7.29
C ILE A 70 1.08 -5.55 -8.77
N PRO A 71 -0.18 -5.91 -9.07
CA PRO A 71 -0.66 -6.03 -10.44
C PRO A 71 -0.44 -4.76 -11.28
N ASP A 72 -0.05 -4.92 -12.54
CA ASP A 72 0.28 -3.81 -13.46
C ASP A 72 -0.90 -2.86 -13.74
N ASP A 73 -2.13 -3.30 -13.51
CA ASP A 73 -3.35 -2.50 -13.70
C ASP A 73 -3.72 -1.64 -12.48
N ILE A 74 -2.99 -1.79 -11.37
CA ILE A 74 -3.21 -1.01 -10.15
C ILE A 74 -2.20 0.15 -10.09
N PRO A 75 -2.68 1.41 -10.04
CA PRO A 75 -1.79 2.57 -9.89
C PRO A 75 -0.98 2.50 -8.59
N VAL A 76 0.32 2.75 -8.69
CA VAL A 76 1.23 2.89 -7.55
C VAL A 76 1.66 4.35 -7.41
N VAL A 77 1.53 4.89 -6.20
CA VAL A 77 2.00 6.22 -5.81
C VAL A 77 3.13 6.05 -4.80
N MET A 78 4.22 6.80 -4.97
CA MET A 78 5.45 6.77 -4.16
C MET A 78 5.83 8.16 -3.66
#